data_AF-A0A662LD80-F1
#
_entry.id   AF-A0A662LD80-F1
#
_cell.length_a   1.000
_cell.length_b   1.000
_cell.length_c   1.000
_cell.angle_alpha   90.00
_cell.angle_beta   90.00
_cell.angle_gamma   90.00
#
_symmetry.space_group_name_H-M   'P 1'
#
loop_
_entity.id
_entity.type
_entity.pdbx_description
1 polymer ?
#
loop_
_entity_poly.entity_id
_entity_poly.type
_entity_poly.pdbx_seq_one_letter_code
_entity_poly.pdbx_strand_id
1 'polypeptide(L)'
;MDLTVPDTPLTPRDGSLNPDDNGGHGTFCAGCIMGNGNSSDGRIMGVAPEATLIDVKVYRALEAGRLAENIVMPAPDRLIEALQWIVDHKGKFNIQVVSISLSVGVPNSNGTDRLSQVVNEVVGAGIVVVVASGNEGPDNRGFNPPAAADGAIVVGAVDDKGTVLREDDTIADFSSRGPRASDGDADPFDEFKPDCVAPGVEITSLANSFSSLPAAGYSTASGTSFAAPMVAGIVALMIEANPSLTPQQVKEILHMTAEPRGTPYDPDLPYPHNKWNPEYGYGIVDAYEAVRMALALRGDSLPAPHLNEIPSPDDDGNFTLTWSSVPGAESYVLLESDDPTFSHYTAHDHLTETFYPVVGLSPGNYYFGVVARGGGTFSNMSNTVSVVVTGGGEPPPPLPTPRFEARELSVEEGENYTVSWSPVEGASTYILQEATASDFSDSKDLYRGGKTTYHITGRAPGDYFYRVKAVGEGRESPWSAPLTVHVHKGNESTPGPWNQTEQPPGGGGKTSPEEKGEVKAAAVVIAASVMVAITLLFVYLKRRGGATLPA
;
A
#
# COMPACT_ATOMS: atom_id res chain seq x y z
N MET A 1 -27.72 -33.06 6.93
CA MET A 1 -28.54 -32.92 8.16
C MET A 1 -29.90 -32.33 7.82
N ASP A 2 -30.97 -32.84 8.44
CA ASP A 2 -32.35 -32.31 8.26
C ASP A 2 -32.86 -31.64 9.55
N LEU A 3 -33.09 -30.31 9.51
CA LEU A 3 -33.68 -29.55 10.61
C LEU A 3 -35.22 -29.47 10.54
N THR A 4 -35.83 -29.99 9.47
CA THR A 4 -37.28 -29.98 9.26
C THR A 4 -38.01 -31.11 9.99
N VAL A 5 -37.26 -32.03 10.59
CA VAL A 5 -37.71 -33.20 11.34
C VAL A 5 -37.07 -33.23 12.73
N PRO A 6 -37.66 -33.94 13.71
CA PRO A 6 -37.03 -34.14 15.02
C PRO A 6 -35.69 -34.87 14.93
N ASP A 7 -34.81 -34.62 15.90
CA ASP A 7 -33.59 -35.42 16.08
C ASP A 7 -33.98 -36.84 16.54
N THR A 8 -33.55 -37.85 15.79
CA THR A 8 -33.82 -39.26 16.11
C THR A 8 -32.67 -40.14 15.61
N PRO A 9 -32.56 -41.41 16.06
CA PRO A 9 -31.58 -42.35 15.49
C PRO A 9 -31.71 -42.60 13.99
N LEU A 10 -32.83 -42.22 13.35
CA LEU A 10 -33.03 -42.29 11.90
C LEU A 10 -32.77 -40.95 11.19
N THR A 11 -32.72 -39.85 11.94
CA THR A 11 -32.54 -38.47 11.47
C THR A 11 -31.51 -37.73 12.34
N PRO A 12 -30.29 -38.28 12.51
CA PRO A 12 -29.33 -37.76 13.48
C PRO A 12 -28.78 -36.40 13.07
N ARG A 13 -28.63 -35.51 14.05
CA ARG A 13 -28.06 -34.16 13.88
C ARG A 13 -26.53 -34.10 13.94
N ASP A 14 -25.84 -35.18 13.58
CA ASP A 14 -24.37 -35.27 13.58
C ASP A 14 -23.75 -35.10 12.17
N GLY A 15 -24.58 -34.91 11.14
CA GLY A 15 -24.18 -34.81 9.74
C GLY A 15 -23.97 -36.14 9.02
N SER A 16 -24.21 -37.29 9.67
CA SER A 16 -24.07 -38.61 9.02
C SER A 16 -25.18 -38.94 8.01
N LEU A 17 -26.32 -38.25 8.09
CA LEU A 17 -27.44 -38.41 7.15
C LEU A 17 -27.45 -37.28 6.10
N ASN A 18 -27.38 -37.69 4.83
CA ASN A 18 -27.75 -36.85 3.69
C ASN A 18 -29.29 -36.74 3.62
N PRO A 19 -29.89 -35.54 3.67
CA PRO A 19 -31.33 -35.38 3.65
C PRO A 19 -31.89 -35.41 2.21
N ASP A 20 -33.12 -35.88 2.03
CA ASP A 20 -33.77 -35.85 0.71
C ASP A 20 -34.26 -34.44 0.35
N ASP A 21 -33.84 -33.92 -0.81
CA ASP A 21 -34.35 -32.66 -1.37
C ASP A 21 -35.63 -32.88 -2.19
N ASN A 22 -36.76 -32.86 -1.49
CA ASN A 22 -38.10 -32.93 -2.10
C ASN A 22 -38.55 -31.61 -2.77
N GLY A 23 -37.80 -30.51 -2.61
CA GLY A 23 -38.11 -29.21 -3.21
C GLY A 23 -37.39 -28.96 -4.54
N GLY A 24 -36.21 -29.56 -4.74
CA GLY A 24 -35.37 -29.45 -5.94
C GLY A 24 -34.51 -28.19 -6.01
N HIS A 25 -34.84 -27.14 -5.24
CA HIS A 25 -34.09 -25.88 -5.20
C HIS A 25 -32.67 -26.05 -4.62
N GLY A 26 -32.52 -26.87 -3.57
CA GLY A 26 -31.22 -27.17 -2.98
C GLY A 26 -30.32 -27.92 -3.95
N THR A 27 -30.87 -28.93 -4.65
CA THR A 27 -30.20 -29.68 -5.72
C THR A 27 -29.74 -28.75 -6.85
N PHE A 28 -30.58 -27.80 -7.25
CA PHE A 28 -30.26 -26.83 -8.29
C PHE A 28 -29.10 -25.92 -7.86
N CYS A 29 -29.16 -25.37 -6.64
CA CYS A 29 -28.09 -24.53 -6.10
C CYS A 29 -26.77 -25.30 -5.97
N ALA A 30 -26.80 -26.53 -5.45
CA ALA A 30 -25.64 -27.41 -5.36
C ALA A 30 -25.06 -27.74 -6.75
N GLY A 31 -25.91 -27.90 -7.77
CA GLY A 31 -25.47 -28.08 -9.16
C GLY A 31 -24.68 -26.88 -9.71
N CYS A 32 -25.08 -25.64 -9.36
CA CYS A 32 -24.35 -24.43 -9.75
C CYS A 32 -22.96 -24.35 -9.08
N ILE A 33 -22.83 -24.85 -7.84
CA ILE A 33 -21.54 -24.94 -7.15
C ILE A 33 -20.69 -26.05 -7.76
N MET A 34 -21.20 -27.29 -7.77
CA MET A 34 -20.35 -28.49 -7.86
C MET A 34 -20.91 -29.60 -8.78
N GLY A 35 -21.81 -29.27 -9.71
CA GLY A 35 -22.24 -30.23 -10.72
C GLY A 35 -21.06 -30.67 -11.59
N ASN A 36 -20.69 -31.94 -11.59
CA ASN A 36 -19.52 -32.43 -12.34
C ASN A 36 -19.70 -32.48 -13.88
N GLY A 37 -20.84 -32.03 -14.41
CA GLY A 37 -21.13 -32.01 -15.85
C GLY A 37 -21.27 -33.38 -16.54
N ASN A 38 -21.18 -34.51 -15.83
CA ASN A 38 -21.11 -35.83 -16.46
C ASN A 38 -22.31 -36.14 -17.37
N SER A 39 -23.53 -35.79 -16.96
CA SER A 39 -24.76 -36.00 -17.74
C SER A 39 -24.91 -35.05 -18.95
N SER A 40 -23.95 -34.15 -19.18
CA SER A 40 -23.93 -33.18 -20.28
C SER A 40 -22.59 -33.13 -21.02
N ASP A 41 -21.75 -34.15 -20.90
CA ASP A 41 -20.39 -34.20 -21.48
C ASP A 41 -19.51 -33.01 -21.03
N GLY A 42 -19.67 -32.55 -19.80
CA GLY A 42 -18.95 -31.40 -19.23
C GLY A 42 -19.52 -30.02 -19.59
N ARG A 43 -20.61 -29.94 -20.37
CA ARG A 43 -21.19 -28.65 -20.81
C ARG A 43 -21.92 -27.87 -19.72
N ILE A 44 -22.50 -28.57 -18.75
CA ILE A 44 -23.24 -27.99 -17.62
C ILE A 44 -22.51 -28.40 -16.33
N MET A 45 -21.34 -27.80 -16.14
CA MET A 45 -20.48 -27.99 -14.98
C MET A 45 -20.68 -26.82 -13.99
N GLY A 46 -20.73 -27.12 -12.69
CA GLY A 46 -20.68 -26.10 -11.64
C GLY A 46 -19.29 -25.49 -11.52
N VAL A 47 -19.17 -24.37 -10.82
CA VAL A 47 -17.92 -23.60 -10.75
C VAL A 47 -16.76 -24.36 -10.07
N ALA A 48 -17.05 -25.10 -9.00
CA ALA A 48 -16.11 -25.89 -8.21
C ALA A 48 -16.56 -27.37 -8.16
N PRO A 49 -16.39 -28.14 -9.26
CA PRO A 49 -16.97 -29.49 -9.41
C PRO A 49 -16.38 -30.56 -8.48
N GLU A 50 -15.24 -30.30 -7.84
CA GLU A 50 -14.59 -31.20 -6.87
C GLU A 50 -14.80 -30.76 -5.41
N ALA A 51 -15.59 -29.71 -5.16
CA ALA A 51 -15.95 -29.29 -3.80
C ALA A 51 -16.77 -30.36 -3.06
N THR A 52 -16.64 -30.41 -1.72
CA THR A 52 -17.42 -31.33 -0.87
C THR A 52 -18.71 -30.66 -0.39
N LEU A 53 -19.86 -31.34 -0.55
CA LEU A 53 -21.16 -30.87 -0.07
C LEU A 53 -21.40 -31.22 1.40
N ILE A 54 -21.87 -30.25 2.18
CA ILE A 54 -22.55 -30.47 3.46
C ILE A 54 -23.94 -29.85 3.37
N ASP A 55 -24.97 -30.68 3.19
CA ASP A 55 -26.36 -30.23 3.13
C ASP A 55 -26.93 -30.01 4.55
N VAL A 56 -27.43 -28.80 4.82
CA VAL A 56 -28.13 -28.40 6.04
C VAL A 56 -29.52 -27.90 5.66
N LYS A 57 -30.47 -28.83 5.61
CA LYS A 57 -31.84 -28.57 5.15
C LYS A 57 -32.68 -27.88 6.22
N VAL A 58 -32.99 -26.60 6.00
CA VAL A 58 -33.73 -25.74 6.95
C VAL A 58 -35.22 -25.59 6.67
N TYR A 59 -35.69 -25.96 5.46
CA TYR A 59 -37.10 -25.86 5.09
C TYR A 59 -37.59 -27.09 4.31
N ARG A 60 -38.92 -27.30 4.29
CA ARG A 60 -39.57 -28.48 3.71
C ARG A 60 -40.66 -28.07 2.73
N ALA A 61 -40.66 -28.70 1.56
CA ALA A 61 -41.81 -28.74 0.66
C ALA A 61 -42.88 -29.69 1.24
N LEU A 62 -44.13 -29.24 1.29
CA LEU A 62 -45.27 -30.04 1.79
C LEU A 62 -45.67 -31.16 0.81
N GLU A 63 -45.45 -30.94 -0.48
CA GLU A 63 -45.64 -31.91 -1.57
C GLU A 63 -44.42 -31.88 -2.51
N ALA A 64 -44.05 -33.02 -3.09
CA ALA A 64 -42.94 -33.09 -4.05
C ALA A 64 -43.36 -32.58 -5.43
N GLY A 65 -42.49 -31.82 -6.10
CA GLY A 65 -42.62 -31.52 -7.53
C GLY A 65 -43.47 -30.30 -7.92
N ARG A 66 -43.73 -29.35 -7.01
CA ARG A 66 -44.41 -28.08 -7.35
C ARG A 66 -43.75 -26.88 -6.66
N LEU A 67 -43.46 -25.84 -7.43
CA LEU A 67 -42.81 -24.60 -6.98
C LEU A 67 -43.69 -23.83 -5.99
N ALA A 68 -43.05 -23.16 -5.03
CA ALA A 68 -43.51 -22.03 -4.19
C ALA A 68 -44.81 -22.16 -3.36
N GLU A 69 -45.90 -22.67 -3.93
CA GLU A 69 -47.25 -22.65 -3.35
C GLU A 69 -47.40 -23.52 -2.09
N ASN A 70 -46.51 -24.49 -1.90
CA ASN A 70 -46.53 -25.48 -0.81
C ASN A 70 -45.21 -25.52 -0.01
N ILE A 71 -44.48 -24.40 0.08
CA ILE A 71 -43.26 -24.28 0.88
C ILE A 71 -43.56 -23.54 2.19
N VAL A 72 -43.26 -24.17 3.33
CA VAL A 72 -43.27 -23.48 4.62
C VAL A 72 -41.92 -22.78 4.80
N MET A 73 -41.90 -21.46 4.63
CA MET A 73 -40.72 -20.65 4.90
C MET A 73 -40.26 -20.84 6.35
N PRO A 74 -38.96 -21.03 6.61
CA PRO A 74 -38.47 -21.23 7.96
C PRO A 74 -38.63 -19.96 8.79
N ALA A 75 -38.92 -20.10 10.08
CA ALA A 75 -38.68 -19.01 11.02
C ALA A 75 -37.17 -18.70 11.06
N PRO A 76 -36.74 -17.44 11.28
CA PRO A 76 -35.32 -17.07 11.35
C PRO A 76 -34.50 -17.96 12.29
N ASP A 77 -35.10 -18.38 13.41
CA ASP A 77 -34.51 -19.32 14.39
C ASP A 77 -33.99 -20.63 13.77
N ARG A 78 -34.60 -21.14 12.69
CA ARG A 78 -34.12 -22.36 11.99
C ARG A 78 -32.84 -22.14 11.20
N LEU A 79 -32.66 -20.94 10.63
CA LEU A 79 -31.42 -20.58 9.97
C LEU A 79 -30.33 -20.28 11.00
N ILE A 80 -30.68 -19.67 12.13
CA ILE A 80 -29.77 -19.51 13.29
C ILE A 80 -29.30 -20.88 13.83
N GLU A 81 -30.22 -21.84 14.00
CA GLU A 81 -29.92 -23.22 14.42
C GLU A 81 -28.98 -23.93 13.43
N ALA A 82 -29.17 -23.72 12.13
CA ALA A 82 -28.29 -24.25 11.08
C ALA A 82 -26.89 -23.61 11.10
N LEU A 83 -26.81 -22.29 11.23
CA LEU A 83 -25.54 -21.55 11.27
C LEU A 83 -24.73 -21.90 12.52
N GLN A 84 -25.37 -22.06 13.68
CA GLN A 84 -24.72 -22.57 14.88
C GLN A 84 -24.16 -23.98 14.66
N TRP A 85 -24.97 -24.89 14.08
CA TRP A 85 -24.52 -26.25 13.79
C TRP A 85 -23.30 -26.26 12.85
N ILE A 86 -23.29 -25.40 11.83
CA ILE A 86 -22.16 -25.23 10.91
C ILE A 86 -20.90 -24.79 11.66
N VAL A 87 -20.99 -23.78 12.53
CA VAL A 87 -19.84 -23.31 13.34
C VAL A 87 -19.32 -24.42 14.26
N ASP A 88 -20.21 -25.14 14.94
CA ASP A 88 -19.87 -26.24 15.85
C ASP A 88 -19.16 -27.41 15.12
N HIS A 89 -19.53 -27.65 13.85
CA HIS A 89 -19.02 -28.77 13.06
C HIS A 89 -17.96 -28.39 12.02
N LYS A 90 -17.58 -27.10 11.91
CA LYS A 90 -16.66 -26.61 10.86
C LYS A 90 -15.34 -27.36 10.83
N GLY A 91 -14.78 -27.69 12.00
CA GLY A 91 -13.52 -28.44 12.11
C GLY A 91 -13.65 -29.94 11.81
N LYS A 92 -14.85 -30.52 11.94
CA LYS A 92 -15.13 -31.93 11.62
C LYS A 92 -15.20 -32.15 10.10
N PHE A 93 -15.80 -31.20 9.39
CA PHE A 93 -16.08 -31.30 7.94
C PHE A 93 -15.24 -30.35 7.07
N ASN A 94 -14.32 -29.59 7.65
CA ASN A 94 -13.57 -28.50 7.00
C ASN A 94 -14.49 -27.50 6.26
N ILE A 95 -15.52 -27.01 6.95
CA ILE A 95 -16.48 -26.05 6.35
C ILE A 95 -15.82 -24.68 6.28
N GLN A 96 -15.60 -24.22 5.04
CA GLN A 96 -14.94 -22.94 4.72
C GLN A 96 -15.89 -21.93 4.07
N VAL A 97 -16.97 -22.40 3.42
CA VAL A 97 -17.93 -21.58 2.68
C VAL A 97 -19.35 -22.03 3.01
N VAL A 98 -20.27 -21.07 3.16
CA VAL A 98 -21.71 -21.29 3.32
C VAL A 98 -22.45 -20.50 2.25
N SER A 99 -23.26 -21.17 1.44
CA SER A 99 -24.13 -20.54 0.44
C SER A 99 -25.57 -20.49 0.94
N ILE A 100 -26.16 -19.29 0.98
CA ILE A 100 -27.52 -19.04 1.47
C ILE A 100 -28.38 -18.44 0.35
N SER A 101 -29.11 -19.30 -0.35
CA SER A 101 -30.01 -18.90 -1.45
C SER A 101 -31.45 -18.63 -0.99
N LEU A 102 -31.62 -18.04 0.20
CA LEU A 102 -32.92 -17.76 0.83
C LEU A 102 -32.88 -16.49 1.70
N SER A 103 -34.04 -15.85 1.88
CA SER A 103 -34.21 -14.68 2.77
C SER A 103 -35.41 -14.89 3.69
N VAL A 104 -35.27 -14.50 4.97
CA VAL A 104 -36.31 -14.62 6.01
C VAL A 104 -36.22 -13.49 7.03
N GLY A 105 -37.35 -13.08 7.60
CA GLY A 105 -37.41 -12.03 8.63
C GLY A 105 -38.12 -10.78 8.15
N VAL A 106 -37.75 -9.63 8.71
CA VAL A 106 -38.38 -8.33 8.42
C VAL A 106 -37.65 -7.65 7.24
N PRO A 107 -38.35 -7.15 6.20
CA PRO A 107 -37.71 -6.45 5.09
C PRO A 107 -37.04 -5.13 5.48
N ASN A 108 -36.14 -4.65 4.62
CA ASN A 108 -35.36 -3.42 4.82
C ASN A 108 -34.57 -3.46 6.15
N SER A 109 -33.83 -4.54 6.38
CA SER A 109 -32.96 -4.67 7.54
C SER A 109 -31.70 -3.82 7.37
N ASN A 110 -31.18 -3.38 8.51
CA ASN A 110 -29.91 -2.66 8.67
C ASN A 110 -28.87 -3.49 9.43
N GLY A 111 -28.81 -4.81 9.22
CA GLY A 111 -27.80 -5.68 9.82
C GLY A 111 -27.97 -5.96 11.33
N THR A 112 -28.67 -5.08 12.06
CA THR A 112 -28.87 -5.21 13.52
C THR A 112 -29.84 -6.31 13.94
N ASP A 113 -30.53 -6.96 12.99
CA ASP A 113 -31.39 -8.10 13.30
C ASP A 113 -30.57 -9.34 13.72
N ARG A 114 -31.16 -10.21 14.55
CA ARG A 114 -30.42 -11.34 15.14
C ARG A 114 -29.88 -12.32 14.10
N LEU A 115 -30.53 -12.49 12.95
CA LEU A 115 -30.03 -13.42 11.94
C LEU A 115 -28.81 -12.83 11.21
N SER A 116 -28.85 -11.56 10.85
CA SER A 116 -27.70 -10.86 10.26
C SER A 116 -26.50 -10.82 11.23
N GLN A 117 -26.74 -10.56 12.52
CA GLN A 117 -25.70 -10.67 13.56
C GLN A 117 -25.10 -12.09 13.67
N VAL A 118 -25.91 -13.15 13.60
CA VAL A 118 -25.41 -14.54 13.60
C VAL A 118 -24.59 -14.84 12.34
N VAL A 119 -24.93 -14.25 11.19
CA VAL A 119 -24.08 -14.36 9.98
C VAL A 119 -22.74 -13.67 10.19
N ASN A 120 -22.70 -12.49 10.82
CA ASN A 120 -21.44 -11.85 11.20
C ASN A 120 -20.63 -12.68 12.22
N GLU A 121 -21.29 -13.35 13.18
CA GLU A 121 -20.64 -14.32 14.09
C GLU A 121 -20.01 -15.50 13.34
N VAL A 122 -20.67 -16.02 12.29
CA VAL A 122 -20.16 -17.10 11.42
C VAL A 122 -18.96 -16.62 10.58
N VAL A 123 -19.02 -15.40 10.05
CA VAL A 123 -17.91 -14.76 9.33
C VAL A 123 -16.71 -14.53 10.25
N GLY A 124 -16.95 -14.03 11.46
CA GLY A 124 -15.93 -13.90 12.52
C GLY A 124 -15.33 -15.24 12.96
N ALA A 125 -16.06 -16.35 12.77
CA ALA A 125 -15.54 -17.70 12.96
C ALA A 125 -14.64 -18.19 11.80
N GLY A 126 -14.37 -17.37 10.78
CA GLY A 126 -13.49 -17.70 9.65
C GLY A 126 -14.16 -18.47 8.51
N ILE A 127 -15.50 -18.43 8.43
CA ILE A 127 -16.28 -19.09 7.37
C ILE A 127 -16.80 -18.00 6.42
N VAL A 128 -16.58 -18.14 5.13
CA VAL A 128 -17.13 -17.20 4.15
C VAL A 128 -18.63 -17.47 3.95
N VAL A 129 -19.48 -16.45 4.12
CA VAL A 129 -20.93 -16.57 3.90
C VAL A 129 -21.33 -15.80 2.65
N VAL A 130 -21.89 -16.50 1.67
CA VAL A 130 -22.37 -15.95 0.40
C VAL A 130 -23.90 -16.02 0.38
N VAL A 131 -24.57 -14.91 0.12
CA VAL A 131 -26.03 -14.77 0.27
C VAL A 131 -26.64 -14.20 -1.02
N ALA A 132 -27.77 -14.75 -1.46
CA ALA A 132 -28.55 -14.19 -2.55
C ALA A 132 -29.17 -12.83 -2.15
N SER A 133 -29.08 -11.81 -3.02
CA SER A 133 -29.57 -10.46 -2.68
C SER A 133 -31.10 -10.38 -2.54
N GLY A 134 -31.84 -11.29 -3.15
CA GLY A 134 -33.31 -11.29 -3.20
C GLY A 134 -33.85 -11.17 -4.62
N ASN A 135 -35.16 -11.31 -4.78
CA ASN A 135 -35.86 -11.27 -6.07
C ASN A 135 -36.98 -10.20 -6.08
N GLU A 136 -36.81 -9.13 -5.31
CA GLU A 136 -37.80 -8.07 -5.07
C GLU A 136 -37.50 -6.77 -5.85
N GLY A 137 -36.46 -6.77 -6.70
CA GLY A 137 -36.10 -5.64 -7.55
C GLY A 137 -37.16 -5.33 -8.65
N PRO A 138 -37.10 -4.14 -9.27
CA PRO A 138 -36.15 -3.05 -8.97
C PRO A 138 -36.58 -2.17 -7.78
N ASP A 139 -37.81 -2.34 -7.28
CA ASP A 139 -38.47 -1.45 -6.32
C ASP A 139 -38.29 -1.88 -4.84
N ASN A 140 -37.34 -2.78 -4.56
CA ASN A 140 -37.05 -3.21 -3.19
C ASN A 140 -36.53 -2.06 -2.33
N ARG A 141 -36.68 -2.19 -1.01
CA ARG A 141 -36.14 -1.24 -0.03
C ARG A 141 -35.09 -1.96 0.81
N GLY A 142 -33.82 -1.67 0.54
CA GLY A 142 -32.69 -2.37 1.14
C GLY A 142 -32.77 -3.89 0.98
N PHE A 143 -32.17 -4.60 1.93
CA PHE A 143 -32.08 -6.05 1.91
C PHE A 143 -32.88 -6.72 3.03
N ASN A 144 -33.34 -7.94 2.73
CA ASN A 144 -33.98 -8.82 3.70
C ASN A 144 -32.87 -9.65 4.39
N PRO A 145 -32.99 -10.03 5.67
CA PRO A 145 -32.01 -10.91 6.31
C PRO A 145 -31.97 -12.28 5.60
N PRO A 146 -30.80 -12.94 5.49
CA PRO A 146 -29.49 -12.53 6.00
C PRO A 146 -28.68 -11.61 5.05
N ALA A 147 -29.21 -11.16 3.92
CA ALA A 147 -28.49 -10.33 2.96
C ALA A 147 -28.20 -8.89 3.47
N ALA A 148 -28.70 -8.54 4.65
CA ALA A 148 -28.34 -7.31 5.36
C ALA A 148 -27.12 -7.49 6.29
N ALA A 149 -26.46 -8.64 6.33
CA ALA A 149 -25.26 -8.84 7.17
C ALA A 149 -24.01 -8.22 6.54
N ASP A 150 -23.31 -7.42 7.33
CA ASP A 150 -22.11 -6.65 6.98
C ASP A 150 -21.03 -7.54 6.36
N GLY A 151 -20.69 -8.64 7.06
CA GLY A 151 -19.66 -9.60 6.69
C GLY A 151 -20.03 -10.57 5.57
N ALA A 152 -21.31 -10.64 5.18
CA ALA A 152 -21.73 -11.50 4.08
C ALA A 152 -21.26 -10.97 2.71
N ILE A 153 -21.10 -11.85 1.74
CA ILE A 153 -20.96 -11.51 0.32
C ILE A 153 -22.36 -11.63 -0.31
N VAL A 154 -22.97 -10.50 -0.63
CA VAL A 154 -24.34 -10.40 -1.14
C VAL A 154 -24.31 -10.34 -2.67
N VAL A 155 -25.02 -11.27 -3.31
CA VAL A 155 -24.91 -11.51 -4.75
C VAL A 155 -26.23 -11.26 -5.47
N GLY A 156 -26.23 -10.26 -6.36
CA GLY A 156 -27.33 -10.01 -7.30
C GLY A 156 -27.18 -10.80 -8.60
N ALA A 157 -28.16 -10.67 -9.50
CA ALA A 157 -28.25 -11.44 -10.74
C ALA A 157 -28.14 -10.55 -11.99
N VAL A 158 -27.32 -10.99 -12.96
CA VAL A 158 -27.37 -10.51 -14.35
C VAL A 158 -28.00 -11.55 -15.27
N ASP A 159 -28.52 -11.06 -16.37
CA ASP A 159 -28.85 -11.82 -17.57
C ASP A 159 -27.66 -11.74 -18.54
N ASP A 160 -27.01 -12.89 -18.76
CA ASP A 160 -25.84 -13.05 -19.64
C ASP A 160 -26.22 -13.26 -21.12
N LYS A 161 -27.53 -13.23 -21.46
CA LYS A 161 -28.07 -13.43 -22.81
C LYS A 161 -27.66 -14.75 -23.48
N GLY A 162 -27.06 -15.69 -22.73
CA GLY A 162 -26.39 -16.86 -23.27
C GLY A 162 -25.16 -16.55 -24.16
N THR A 163 -24.53 -15.38 -23.99
CA THR A 163 -23.34 -14.97 -24.75
C THR A 163 -22.04 -15.25 -23.98
N VAL A 164 -20.91 -15.20 -24.69
CA VAL A 164 -19.56 -15.38 -24.10
C VAL A 164 -18.88 -14.05 -23.80
N LEU A 165 -19.26 -13.00 -24.54
CA LEU A 165 -18.77 -11.64 -24.33
C LEU A 165 -19.79 -10.92 -23.48
N ARG A 166 -19.37 -10.38 -22.34
CA ARG A 166 -20.24 -9.75 -21.35
C ARG A 166 -20.84 -8.41 -21.79
N GLU A 167 -20.54 -7.95 -23.01
CA GLU A 167 -20.84 -6.59 -23.46
C GLU A 167 -22.34 -6.29 -23.45
N ASP A 168 -23.18 -7.32 -23.61
CA ASP A 168 -24.64 -7.27 -23.53
C ASP A 168 -25.25 -7.79 -22.22
N ASP A 169 -24.42 -8.14 -21.22
CA ASP A 169 -24.88 -8.49 -19.86
C ASP A 169 -25.66 -7.32 -19.25
N THR A 170 -26.89 -7.59 -18.79
CA THR A 170 -27.75 -6.60 -18.12
C THR A 170 -28.17 -7.08 -16.74
N ILE A 171 -28.29 -6.18 -15.77
CA ILE A 171 -28.93 -6.49 -14.47
C ILE A 171 -30.29 -7.14 -14.69
N ALA A 172 -30.58 -8.21 -13.97
CA ALA A 172 -31.89 -8.86 -14.02
C ALA A 172 -32.93 -7.96 -13.32
N ASP A 173 -34.11 -7.76 -13.92
CA ASP A 173 -35.13 -6.85 -13.39
C ASP A 173 -35.50 -7.17 -11.93
N PHE A 174 -35.60 -8.46 -11.59
CA PHE A 174 -35.93 -8.93 -10.23
C PHE A 174 -34.78 -8.78 -9.22
N SER A 175 -33.54 -8.56 -9.64
CA SER A 175 -32.38 -8.55 -8.74
C SER A 175 -32.51 -7.41 -7.72
N SER A 176 -32.61 -7.75 -6.43
CA SER A 176 -32.73 -6.75 -5.36
C SER A 176 -31.48 -5.85 -5.29
N ARG A 177 -31.73 -4.54 -5.17
CA ARG A 177 -30.78 -3.43 -5.34
C ARG A 177 -30.48 -2.68 -4.05
N GLY A 178 -29.36 -1.98 -4.02
CA GLY A 178 -28.82 -1.30 -2.85
C GLY A 178 -29.25 0.16 -2.62
N PRO A 179 -28.59 0.84 -1.67
CA PRO A 179 -27.72 0.26 -0.64
C PRO A 179 -28.51 -0.55 0.41
N ARG A 180 -27.82 -1.20 1.35
CA ARG A 180 -28.39 -1.67 2.63
C ARG A 180 -28.98 -0.46 3.38
N ALA A 181 -29.95 -0.68 4.26
CA ALA A 181 -30.34 0.37 5.20
C ALA A 181 -29.21 0.60 6.20
N SER A 182 -28.84 1.86 6.45
CA SER A 182 -27.81 2.21 7.43
C SER A 182 -28.27 1.94 8.87
N ASP A 183 -27.35 1.50 9.72
CA ASP A 183 -27.49 1.45 11.18
C ASP A 183 -26.89 2.67 11.88
N GLY A 184 -26.12 3.48 11.14
CA GLY A 184 -25.55 4.74 11.62
C GLY A 184 -24.26 4.57 12.41
N ASP A 185 -23.45 3.56 12.10
CA ASP A 185 -22.13 3.37 12.68
C ASP A 185 -21.04 4.26 12.00
N ALA A 186 -19.78 3.82 11.98
CA ALA A 186 -18.65 4.57 11.40
C ALA A 186 -18.04 3.96 10.11
N ASP A 187 -18.54 2.83 9.61
CA ASP A 187 -18.05 2.16 8.39
C ASP A 187 -19.10 2.18 7.26
N PRO A 188 -19.17 3.27 6.47
CA PRO A 188 -20.19 3.45 5.43
C PRO A 188 -20.04 2.49 4.23
N PHE A 189 -19.05 1.60 4.24
CA PHE A 189 -18.76 0.68 3.15
C PHE A 189 -19.40 -0.70 3.34
N ASP A 190 -19.92 -1.01 4.52
CA ASP A 190 -20.65 -2.26 4.72
C ASP A 190 -22.12 -2.19 4.23
N GLU A 191 -22.68 -0.98 4.06
CA GLU A 191 -23.98 -0.79 3.42
C GLU A 191 -23.92 -0.90 1.89
N PHE A 192 -22.73 -1.00 1.31
CA PHE A 192 -22.50 -1.15 -0.13
C PHE A 192 -22.83 -2.59 -0.58
N LYS A 193 -24.13 -2.89 -0.56
CA LYS A 193 -24.77 -4.15 -0.94
C LYS A 193 -25.64 -3.94 -2.19
N PRO A 194 -25.65 -4.83 -3.20
CA PRO A 194 -24.91 -6.09 -3.25
C PRO A 194 -23.40 -5.84 -3.37
N ASP A 195 -22.61 -6.85 -3.02
CA ASP A 195 -21.15 -6.84 -3.17
C ASP A 195 -20.77 -7.10 -4.64
N CYS A 196 -21.47 -8.00 -5.33
CA CYS A 196 -21.26 -8.25 -6.76
C CYS A 196 -22.51 -8.85 -7.41
N VAL A 197 -22.47 -9.02 -8.73
CA VAL A 197 -23.48 -9.78 -9.47
C VAL A 197 -22.86 -10.93 -10.26
N ALA A 198 -23.66 -11.97 -10.51
CA ALA A 198 -23.29 -13.13 -11.32
C ALA A 198 -24.48 -13.58 -12.19
N PRO A 199 -24.27 -14.43 -13.21
CA PRO A 199 -25.37 -14.95 -14.03
C PRO A 199 -26.47 -15.59 -13.19
N GLY A 200 -27.70 -15.16 -13.39
CA GLY A 200 -28.87 -15.58 -12.62
C GLY A 200 -30.17 -15.64 -13.41
N VAL A 201 -30.13 -15.49 -14.73
CA VAL A 201 -31.30 -15.61 -15.64
C VAL A 201 -31.08 -16.78 -16.59
N GLU A 202 -32.11 -17.61 -16.78
CA GLU A 202 -32.09 -18.81 -17.63
C GLU A 202 -30.90 -19.77 -17.38
N ILE A 203 -30.42 -19.81 -16.13
CA ILE A 203 -29.35 -20.71 -15.69
C ILE A 203 -29.85 -22.14 -15.78
N THR A 204 -29.01 -23.05 -16.30
CA THR A 204 -29.32 -24.48 -16.35
C THR A 204 -28.46 -25.25 -15.35
N SER A 205 -29.10 -26.00 -14.46
CA SER A 205 -28.44 -26.75 -13.38
C SER A 205 -29.15 -28.08 -13.09
N LEU A 206 -28.63 -28.88 -12.16
CA LEU A 206 -29.17 -30.20 -11.80
C LEU A 206 -30.65 -30.13 -11.36
N ALA A 207 -31.44 -31.11 -11.79
CA ALA A 207 -32.86 -31.22 -11.46
C ALA A 207 -33.18 -32.52 -10.73
N ASN A 208 -33.85 -32.41 -9.58
CA ASN A 208 -34.53 -33.53 -8.93
C ASN A 208 -36.05 -33.48 -9.16
N SER A 209 -36.69 -32.37 -8.80
CA SER A 209 -38.15 -32.18 -8.93
C SER A 209 -38.55 -30.71 -9.15
N PHE A 210 -37.60 -29.85 -9.52
CA PHE A 210 -37.76 -28.38 -9.55
C PHE A 210 -38.54 -27.87 -10.78
N SER A 211 -38.53 -28.64 -11.89
CA SER A 211 -39.31 -28.38 -13.09
C SER A 211 -39.78 -29.70 -13.71
N SER A 212 -40.59 -29.63 -14.78
CA SER A 212 -40.84 -30.79 -15.63
C SER A 212 -39.51 -31.36 -16.14
N LEU A 213 -39.18 -32.60 -15.75
CA LEU A 213 -37.90 -33.25 -16.05
C LEU A 213 -37.65 -33.32 -17.58
N PRO A 214 -36.61 -32.67 -18.11
CA PRO A 214 -36.01 -33.06 -19.38
C PRO A 214 -35.28 -34.40 -19.18
N ALA A 215 -35.10 -35.14 -20.27
CA ALA A 215 -34.58 -36.51 -20.25
C ALA A 215 -33.12 -36.70 -19.78
N ALA A 216 -32.46 -35.65 -19.26
CA ALA A 216 -31.04 -35.62 -18.90
C ALA A 216 -30.74 -35.21 -17.43
N GLY A 217 -31.76 -34.93 -16.59
CA GLY A 217 -31.54 -34.61 -15.18
C GLY A 217 -31.07 -33.18 -14.88
N TYR A 218 -31.35 -32.23 -15.80
CA TYR A 218 -31.11 -30.79 -15.63
C TYR A 218 -32.42 -30.01 -15.71
N SER A 219 -32.43 -28.75 -15.28
CA SER A 219 -33.56 -27.81 -15.40
C SER A 219 -33.05 -26.39 -15.56
N THR A 220 -33.88 -25.51 -16.12
CA THR A 220 -33.55 -24.10 -16.37
C THR A 220 -34.41 -23.20 -15.49
N ALA A 221 -33.81 -22.22 -14.81
CA ALA A 221 -34.51 -21.30 -13.91
C ALA A 221 -33.76 -19.97 -13.72
N SER A 222 -34.47 -18.96 -13.21
CA SER A 222 -33.94 -17.61 -12.94
C SER A 222 -34.13 -17.21 -11.47
N GLY A 223 -33.17 -16.49 -10.90
CA GLY A 223 -33.18 -15.97 -9.54
C GLY A 223 -31.79 -15.69 -8.98
N THR A 224 -31.66 -14.74 -8.04
CA THR A 224 -30.40 -14.50 -7.30
C THR A 224 -29.96 -15.71 -6.48
N SER A 225 -30.91 -16.60 -6.16
CA SER A 225 -30.66 -17.95 -5.63
C SER A 225 -29.68 -18.81 -6.46
N PHE A 226 -29.46 -18.49 -7.74
CA PHE A 226 -28.57 -19.23 -8.64
C PHE A 226 -27.27 -18.47 -8.97
N ALA A 227 -27.29 -17.14 -8.86
CA ALA A 227 -26.10 -16.30 -8.92
C ALA A 227 -25.21 -16.47 -7.67
N ALA A 228 -25.80 -16.46 -6.47
CA ALA A 228 -25.09 -16.66 -5.21
C ALA A 228 -24.26 -17.97 -5.12
N PRO A 229 -24.79 -19.16 -5.47
CA PRO A 229 -23.98 -20.38 -5.47
C PRO A 229 -22.86 -20.39 -6.51
N MET A 230 -22.98 -19.69 -7.65
CA MET A 230 -21.83 -19.54 -8.55
C MET A 230 -20.68 -18.79 -7.84
N VAL A 231 -20.97 -17.68 -7.16
CA VAL A 231 -19.97 -16.95 -6.37
C VAL A 231 -19.43 -17.80 -5.22
N ALA A 232 -20.27 -18.60 -4.54
CA ALA A 232 -19.79 -19.54 -3.53
C ALA A 232 -18.81 -20.59 -4.09
N GLY A 233 -19.01 -21.03 -5.34
CA GLY A 233 -18.04 -21.85 -6.07
C GLY A 233 -16.76 -21.11 -6.43
N ILE A 234 -16.84 -19.83 -6.84
CA ILE A 234 -15.64 -18.98 -7.05
C ILE A 234 -14.85 -18.85 -5.74
N VAL A 235 -15.52 -18.60 -4.63
CA VAL A 235 -14.92 -18.55 -3.29
C VAL A 235 -14.24 -19.88 -2.93
N ALA A 236 -14.87 -21.03 -3.24
CA ALA A 236 -14.25 -22.33 -3.02
C ALA A 236 -12.94 -22.48 -3.82
N LEU A 237 -12.90 -22.06 -5.09
CA LEU A 237 -11.68 -22.02 -5.90
C LEU A 237 -10.64 -21.03 -5.35
N MET A 238 -11.05 -19.88 -4.80
CA MET A 238 -10.14 -18.92 -4.16
C MET A 238 -9.49 -19.49 -2.90
N ILE A 239 -10.23 -20.28 -2.11
CA ILE A 239 -9.73 -20.91 -0.88
C ILE A 239 -8.89 -22.16 -1.20
N GLU A 240 -9.24 -22.94 -2.22
CA GLU A 240 -8.36 -23.98 -2.77
C GLU A 240 -7.04 -23.36 -3.26
N ALA A 241 -7.14 -22.27 -4.03
CA ALA A 241 -5.99 -21.52 -4.49
C ALA A 241 -5.14 -21.05 -3.31
N ASN A 242 -5.74 -20.42 -2.28
CA ASN A 242 -5.07 -19.85 -1.12
C ASN A 242 -5.83 -20.16 0.20
N PRO A 243 -5.46 -21.24 0.90
CA PRO A 243 -6.15 -21.65 2.14
C PRO A 243 -5.97 -20.72 3.33
N SER A 244 -5.13 -19.69 3.25
CA SER A 244 -4.92 -18.71 4.33
C SER A 244 -5.77 -17.44 4.22
N LEU A 245 -6.57 -17.30 3.16
CA LEU A 245 -7.45 -16.14 3.01
C LEU A 245 -8.47 -16.06 4.15
N THR A 246 -8.57 -14.90 4.77
CA THR A 246 -9.69 -14.59 5.67
C THR A 246 -10.95 -14.26 4.87
N PRO A 247 -12.16 -14.38 5.45
CA PRO A 247 -13.39 -14.00 4.75
C PRO A 247 -13.40 -12.54 4.26
N GLN A 248 -12.78 -11.62 5.01
CA GLN A 248 -12.64 -10.23 4.58
C GLN A 248 -11.71 -10.09 3.36
N GLN A 249 -10.60 -10.84 3.31
CA GLN A 249 -9.73 -10.85 2.12
C GLN A 249 -10.43 -11.45 0.90
N VAL A 250 -11.24 -12.50 1.08
CA VAL A 250 -12.07 -13.05 -0.02
C VAL A 250 -13.05 -12.00 -0.54
N LYS A 251 -13.75 -11.29 0.36
CA LYS A 251 -14.71 -10.22 0.01
C LYS A 251 -14.01 -9.08 -0.75
N GLU A 252 -12.87 -8.60 -0.23
CA GLU A 252 -12.07 -7.55 -0.86
C GLU A 252 -11.55 -7.96 -2.24
N ILE A 253 -11.03 -9.19 -2.41
CA ILE A 253 -10.60 -9.68 -3.73
C ILE A 253 -11.74 -9.58 -4.74
N LEU A 254 -12.95 -10.02 -4.38
CA LEU A 254 -14.12 -9.94 -5.25
C LEU A 254 -14.50 -8.48 -5.56
N HIS A 255 -14.42 -7.57 -4.58
CA HIS A 255 -14.63 -6.13 -4.78
C HIS A 255 -13.60 -5.53 -5.75
N MET A 256 -12.32 -5.88 -5.62
CA MET A 256 -11.25 -5.40 -6.48
C MET A 256 -11.38 -5.94 -7.92
N THR A 257 -11.61 -7.25 -8.09
CA THR A 257 -11.52 -7.94 -9.38
C THR A 257 -12.82 -7.98 -10.18
N ALA A 258 -14.00 -7.77 -9.56
CA ALA A 258 -15.27 -7.72 -10.30
C ALA A 258 -15.23 -6.65 -11.41
N GLU A 259 -15.80 -6.96 -12.56
CA GLU A 259 -15.84 -6.08 -13.72
C GLU A 259 -16.88 -4.97 -13.52
N PRO A 260 -16.48 -3.69 -13.34
CA PRO A 260 -17.42 -2.63 -12.98
C PRO A 260 -18.42 -2.36 -14.11
N ARG A 261 -19.70 -2.21 -13.75
CA ARG A 261 -20.82 -1.94 -14.66
C ARG A 261 -21.77 -0.91 -14.06
N GLY A 262 -22.41 -0.12 -14.91
CA GLY A 262 -23.23 1.02 -14.49
C GLY A 262 -22.39 2.24 -14.11
N THR A 263 -23.06 3.29 -13.63
CA THR A 263 -22.42 4.50 -13.09
C THR A 263 -22.16 4.29 -11.60
N PRO A 264 -20.93 4.51 -11.09
CA PRO A 264 -20.66 4.48 -9.65
C PRO A 264 -21.57 5.41 -8.86
N TYR A 265 -21.88 5.03 -7.62
CA TYR A 265 -22.63 5.85 -6.66
C TYR A 265 -21.89 7.16 -6.35
N ASP A 266 -20.59 7.06 -6.07
CA ASP A 266 -19.69 8.19 -5.85
C ASP A 266 -18.29 7.83 -6.42
N PRO A 267 -17.84 8.51 -7.50
CA PRO A 267 -16.55 8.24 -8.12
C PRO A 267 -15.35 8.82 -7.35
N ASP A 268 -15.57 9.71 -6.39
CA ASP A 268 -14.51 10.38 -5.61
C ASP A 268 -14.07 9.56 -4.37
N LEU A 269 -14.73 8.44 -4.10
CA LEU A 269 -14.36 7.49 -3.04
C LEU A 269 -12.99 6.83 -3.28
N PRO A 270 -12.35 6.27 -2.23
CA PRO A 270 -11.18 5.41 -2.42
C PRO A 270 -11.53 4.15 -3.22
N TYR A 271 -10.55 3.61 -3.94
CA TYR A 271 -10.66 2.29 -4.59
C TYR A 271 -10.65 1.17 -3.53
N PRO A 272 -11.47 0.11 -3.65
CA PRO A 272 -12.37 -0.21 -4.77
C PRO A 272 -13.77 0.43 -4.68
N HIS A 273 -14.10 1.15 -3.60
CA HIS A 273 -15.43 1.70 -3.33
C HIS A 273 -15.95 2.66 -4.41
N ASN A 274 -15.07 3.37 -5.13
CA ASN A 274 -15.43 4.18 -6.30
C ASN A 274 -15.89 3.40 -7.54
N LYS A 275 -15.92 2.06 -7.49
CA LYS A 275 -16.60 1.21 -8.48
C LYS A 275 -18.07 0.96 -8.14
N TRP A 276 -18.42 1.03 -6.86
CA TRP A 276 -19.66 0.47 -6.36
C TRP A 276 -20.90 1.26 -6.83
N ASN A 277 -21.98 0.54 -7.14
CA ASN A 277 -23.30 1.12 -7.34
C ASN A 277 -24.44 0.19 -6.87
N PRO A 278 -25.64 0.75 -6.62
CA PRO A 278 -26.80 -0.01 -6.13
C PRO A 278 -27.25 -1.22 -6.98
N GLU A 279 -26.95 -1.25 -8.29
CA GLU A 279 -27.45 -2.29 -9.18
C GLU A 279 -26.46 -3.45 -9.31
N TYR A 280 -25.20 -3.16 -9.64
CA TYR A 280 -24.18 -4.16 -9.95
C TYR A 280 -23.23 -4.46 -8.78
N GLY A 281 -23.36 -3.75 -7.66
CA GLY A 281 -22.38 -3.79 -6.59
C GLY A 281 -21.03 -3.25 -7.07
N TYR A 282 -19.93 -3.93 -6.77
CA TYR A 282 -18.61 -3.62 -7.31
C TYR A 282 -18.41 -4.09 -8.76
N GLY A 283 -19.37 -4.84 -9.33
CA GLY A 283 -19.34 -5.31 -10.71
C GLY A 283 -19.83 -6.74 -10.92
N ILE A 284 -19.74 -7.22 -12.16
CA ILE A 284 -19.96 -8.63 -12.50
C ILE A 284 -18.72 -9.42 -12.09
N VAL A 285 -18.90 -10.46 -11.26
CA VAL A 285 -17.77 -11.24 -10.71
C VAL A 285 -16.87 -11.81 -11.81
N ASP A 286 -15.55 -11.69 -11.67
CA ASP A 286 -14.57 -12.36 -12.55
C ASP A 286 -13.87 -13.48 -11.77
N ALA A 287 -14.21 -14.73 -12.10
CA ALA A 287 -13.65 -15.90 -11.45
C ALA A 287 -12.15 -16.09 -11.72
N TYR A 288 -11.69 -15.74 -12.93
CA TYR A 288 -10.29 -15.89 -13.30
C TYR A 288 -9.44 -14.87 -12.55
N GLU A 289 -9.85 -13.59 -12.56
CA GLU A 289 -9.12 -12.54 -11.86
C GLU A 289 -9.18 -12.69 -10.33
N ALA A 290 -10.32 -13.13 -9.77
CA ALA A 290 -10.44 -13.43 -8.34
C ALA A 290 -9.49 -14.56 -7.90
N VAL A 291 -9.45 -15.68 -8.64
CA VAL A 291 -8.54 -16.79 -8.34
C VAL A 291 -7.08 -16.40 -8.61
N ARG A 292 -6.80 -15.62 -9.66
CA ARG A 292 -5.46 -15.08 -9.96
C ARG A 292 -4.95 -14.17 -8.84
N MET A 293 -5.82 -13.33 -8.27
CA MET A 293 -5.49 -12.49 -7.13
C MET A 293 -5.35 -13.31 -5.85
N ALA A 294 -6.20 -14.31 -5.61
CA ALA A 294 -6.05 -15.25 -4.49
C ALA A 294 -4.68 -15.96 -4.54
N LEU A 295 -4.25 -16.42 -5.72
CA LEU A 295 -2.91 -17.00 -5.96
C LEU A 295 -1.78 -15.98 -5.76
N ALA A 296 -1.94 -14.72 -6.19
CA ALA A 296 -0.92 -13.69 -5.97
C ALA A 296 -0.79 -13.30 -4.49
N LEU A 297 -1.90 -13.32 -3.75
CA LEU A 297 -1.96 -13.16 -2.30
C LEU A 297 -1.63 -14.46 -1.55
N ARG A 298 -1.38 -15.58 -2.26
CA ARG A 298 -0.89 -16.81 -1.66
C ARG A 298 0.58 -16.67 -1.37
N GLY A 299 0.85 -16.04 -0.23
CA GLY A 299 2.12 -16.21 0.43
C GLY A 299 2.34 -17.69 0.76
N ASP A 300 3.12 -18.37 -0.09
CA ASP A 300 4.41 -18.84 0.42
C ASP A 300 5.14 -17.57 0.89
N SER A 301 4.77 -17.08 2.09
CA SER A 301 5.22 -15.76 2.52
C SER A 301 6.73 -15.81 2.62
N LEU A 302 7.38 -14.86 1.93
CA LEU A 302 8.83 -14.73 2.01
C LEU A 302 9.18 -14.68 3.51
N PRO A 303 10.01 -15.60 4.03
CA PRO A 303 10.29 -15.61 5.46
C PRO A 303 10.90 -14.26 5.84
N ALA A 304 10.46 -13.72 6.98
CA ALA A 304 10.94 -12.41 7.44
C ALA A 304 12.48 -12.43 7.49
N PRO A 305 13.17 -11.46 6.86
CA PRO A 305 14.61 -11.37 6.98
C PRO A 305 14.99 -11.13 8.44
N HIS A 306 16.10 -11.71 8.88
CA HIS A 306 16.70 -11.38 10.16
C HIS A 306 17.64 -10.19 9.97
N LEU A 307 17.34 -9.05 10.61
CA LEU A 307 18.19 -7.87 10.63
C LEU A 307 19.25 -8.05 11.72
N ASN A 308 20.52 -8.02 11.34
CA ASN A 308 21.62 -8.25 12.28
C ASN A 308 21.79 -7.03 13.19
N GLU A 309 22.27 -7.26 14.42
CA GLU A 309 22.64 -6.18 15.33
C GLU A 309 23.67 -5.26 14.67
N ILE A 310 23.46 -3.94 14.80
CA ILE A 310 24.40 -2.93 14.34
C ILE A 310 25.65 -3.03 15.22
N PRO A 311 26.87 -3.21 14.67
CA PRO A 311 28.10 -3.10 15.45
C PRO A 311 28.13 -1.73 16.11
N SER A 312 28.41 -1.68 17.42
CA SER A 312 28.29 -0.48 18.28
C SER A 312 28.60 0.80 17.48
N PRO A 313 27.60 1.67 17.24
CA PRO A 313 27.75 2.79 16.32
C PRO A 313 28.92 3.67 16.76
N ASP A 314 29.71 4.09 15.79
CA ASP A 314 30.57 5.25 15.92
C ASP A 314 29.70 6.49 16.18
N ASP A 315 30.22 7.40 17.01
CA ASP A 315 29.48 8.62 17.38
C ASP A 315 29.19 9.55 16.19
N ASP A 316 29.70 9.25 14.99
CA ASP A 316 29.56 10.04 13.76
C ASP A 316 28.38 9.64 12.85
N GLY A 317 27.65 8.57 13.20
CA GLY A 317 26.44 8.14 12.50
C GLY A 317 26.69 7.38 11.18
N ASN A 318 27.81 6.66 11.04
CA ASN A 318 28.25 5.98 9.82
C ASN A 318 28.33 4.44 9.94
N PHE A 319 27.18 3.75 9.96
CA PHE A 319 27.14 2.28 10.12
C PHE A 319 26.55 1.55 8.91
N THR A 320 26.82 0.25 8.79
CA THR A 320 26.22 -0.61 7.75
C THR A 320 25.22 -1.58 8.36
N LEU A 321 23.96 -1.48 7.94
CA LEU A 321 22.91 -2.45 8.23
C LEU A 321 23.12 -3.70 7.36
N THR A 322 22.91 -4.89 7.92
CA THR A 322 23.00 -6.17 7.17
C THR A 322 21.89 -7.11 7.61
N TRP A 323 21.36 -7.92 6.70
CA TRP A 323 20.29 -8.88 7.00
C TRP A 323 20.47 -10.22 6.28
N SER A 324 19.71 -11.23 6.70
CA SER A 324 19.72 -12.55 6.05
C SER A 324 19.09 -12.50 4.64
N SER A 325 19.71 -13.15 3.66
CA SER A 325 19.11 -13.39 2.34
C SER A 325 17.84 -14.24 2.45
N VAL A 326 16.76 -13.81 1.79
CA VAL A 326 15.47 -14.50 1.80
C VAL A 326 15.26 -15.25 0.47
N PRO A 327 15.07 -16.57 0.47
CA PRO A 327 14.81 -17.33 -0.77
C PRO A 327 13.54 -16.84 -1.46
N GLY A 328 13.63 -16.54 -2.76
CA GLY A 328 12.52 -16.00 -3.55
C GLY A 328 12.37 -14.47 -3.50
N ALA A 329 13.19 -13.76 -2.70
CA ALA A 329 13.23 -12.31 -2.74
C ALA A 329 13.98 -11.82 -3.99
N GLU A 330 13.37 -10.85 -4.69
CA GLU A 330 13.93 -10.11 -5.82
C GLU A 330 14.57 -8.78 -5.35
N SER A 331 14.08 -8.23 -4.24
CA SER A 331 14.58 -6.99 -3.62
C SER A 331 14.15 -6.90 -2.15
N TYR A 332 14.64 -5.89 -1.44
CA TYR A 332 14.27 -5.55 -0.07
C TYR A 332 13.84 -4.09 0.03
N VAL A 333 13.07 -3.79 1.08
CA VAL A 333 12.73 -2.44 1.54
C VAL A 333 13.25 -2.30 2.97
N LEU A 334 14.13 -1.33 3.20
CA LEU A 334 14.57 -0.93 4.53
C LEU A 334 13.68 0.20 5.02
N LEU A 335 13.15 0.05 6.24
CA LEU A 335 12.36 1.06 6.95
C LEU A 335 13.23 1.69 8.03
N GLU A 336 13.22 3.02 8.09
CA GLU A 336 13.94 3.86 9.05
C GLU A 336 12.94 4.76 9.77
N SER A 337 12.89 4.72 11.10
CA SER A 337 11.95 5.49 11.92
C SER A 337 12.63 6.08 13.17
N ASP A 338 12.09 7.18 13.70
CA ASP A 338 12.43 7.75 15.01
C ASP A 338 11.56 7.19 16.15
N ASP A 339 10.58 6.32 15.83
CA ASP A 339 9.61 5.71 16.74
C ASP A 339 9.65 4.17 16.64
N PRO A 340 9.74 3.43 17.76
CA PRO A 340 9.75 1.96 17.75
C PRO A 340 8.48 1.32 17.18
N THR A 341 7.36 2.06 17.06
CA THR A 341 6.12 1.54 16.45
C THR A 341 6.05 1.72 14.93
N PHE A 342 7.04 2.39 14.32
CA PHE A 342 7.04 2.76 12.90
C PHE A 342 5.78 3.52 12.47
N SER A 343 5.23 4.37 13.35
CA SER A 343 4.08 5.23 13.02
C SER A 343 4.40 6.24 11.90
N HIS A 344 5.66 6.63 11.81
CA HIS A 344 6.23 7.46 10.74
C HIS A 344 7.58 6.85 10.35
N TYR A 345 7.84 6.66 9.06
CA TYR A 345 9.11 6.08 8.60
C TYR A 345 9.51 6.59 7.21
N THR A 346 10.81 6.54 6.92
CA THR A 346 11.37 6.63 5.59
C THR A 346 11.60 5.22 5.07
N ALA A 347 11.22 4.96 3.81
CA ALA A 347 11.48 3.68 3.15
C ALA A 347 12.58 3.85 2.10
N HIS A 348 13.60 3.00 2.17
CA HIS A 348 14.63 2.83 1.16
C HIS A 348 14.32 1.53 0.40
N ASP A 349 13.82 1.66 -0.82
CA ASP A 349 13.23 0.56 -1.58
C ASP A 349 14.16 0.02 -2.70
N HIS A 350 13.72 -1.08 -3.34
CA HIS A 350 14.41 -1.70 -4.47
C HIS A 350 15.86 -2.15 -4.20
N LEU A 351 16.23 -2.40 -2.93
CA LEU A 351 17.56 -2.85 -2.54
C LEU A 351 17.77 -4.30 -3.00
N THR A 352 18.73 -4.56 -3.90
CA THR A 352 19.04 -5.94 -4.37
C THR A 352 20.08 -6.65 -3.50
N GLU A 353 20.86 -5.88 -2.74
CA GLU A 353 21.85 -6.39 -1.80
C GLU A 353 21.24 -6.69 -0.43
N THR A 354 21.94 -7.47 0.40
CA THR A 354 21.54 -7.77 1.79
C THR A 354 22.21 -6.86 2.82
N PHE A 355 22.57 -5.64 2.41
CA PHE A 355 23.16 -4.61 3.25
C PHE A 355 22.78 -3.20 2.78
N TYR A 356 22.86 -2.22 3.69
CA TYR A 356 22.65 -0.81 3.39
C TYR A 356 23.64 0.07 4.19
N PRO A 357 24.46 0.91 3.55
CA PRO A 357 25.34 1.84 4.23
C PRO A 357 24.58 3.11 4.64
N VAL A 358 24.46 3.35 5.94
CA VAL A 358 23.96 4.61 6.51
C VAL A 358 25.16 5.56 6.66
N VAL A 359 25.01 6.81 6.22
CA VAL A 359 26.08 7.81 6.23
C VAL A 359 25.56 9.14 6.74
N GLY A 360 26.20 9.69 7.78
CA GLY A 360 25.93 11.02 8.32
C GLY A 360 24.55 11.15 8.99
N LEU A 361 24.07 10.08 9.64
CA LEU A 361 22.80 10.12 10.36
C LEU A 361 22.88 11.17 11.48
N SER A 362 21.80 11.95 11.66
CA SER A 362 21.79 13.03 12.66
C SER A 362 21.70 12.49 14.09
N PRO A 363 22.00 13.30 15.12
CA PRO A 363 21.86 12.87 16.51
C PRO A 363 20.40 12.54 16.84
N GLY A 364 20.12 11.35 17.34
CA GLY A 364 18.76 10.86 17.56
C GLY A 364 18.68 9.37 17.91
N ASN A 365 17.47 8.91 18.26
CA ASN A 365 17.17 7.48 18.38
C ASN A 365 16.53 7.02 17.07
N TYR A 366 17.03 5.94 16.48
CA TYR A 366 16.49 5.40 15.23
C TYR A 366 16.20 3.91 15.36
N TYR A 367 15.20 3.46 14.62
CA TYR A 367 14.69 2.10 14.57
C TYR A 367 14.65 1.65 13.12
N PHE A 368 15.19 0.46 12.86
CA PHE A 368 15.29 -0.13 11.55
C PHE A 368 14.57 -1.47 11.48
N GLY A 369 13.87 -1.69 10.37
CA GLY A 369 13.23 -2.95 10.01
C GLY A 369 13.37 -3.21 8.52
N VAL A 370 13.46 -4.47 8.10
CA VAL A 370 13.59 -4.83 6.68
C VAL A 370 12.45 -5.75 6.26
N VAL A 371 11.95 -5.52 5.05
CA VAL A 371 10.94 -6.35 4.39
C VAL A 371 11.54 -6.89 3.09
N ALA A 372 11.41 -8.19 2.83
CA ALA A 372 11.77 -8.80 1.55
C ALA A 372 10.60 -8.72 0.56
N ARG A 373 10.88 -8.56 -0.73
CA ARG A 373 9.90 -8.44 -1.82
C ARG A 373 10.28 -9.35 -2.98
N GLY A 374 9.32 -10.07 -3.55
CA GLY A 374 9.53 -10.94 -4.71
C GLY A 374 8.23 -11.63 -5.13
N GLY A 375 8.11 -12.02 -6.40
CA GLY A 375 6.91 -12.68 -6.92
C GLY A 375 5.60 -11.87 -6.83
N GLY A 376 5.70 -10.55 -6.61
CA GLY A 376 4.56 -9.67 -6.34
C GLY A 376 4.11 -9.61 -4.87
N THR A 377 4.77 -10.33 -3.96
CA THR A 377 4.46 -10.34 -2.52
C THR A 377 5.57 -9.73 -1.66
N PHE A 378 5.29 -9.56 -0.37
CA PHE A 378 6.21 -9.06 0.66
C PHE A 378 6.31 -10.04 1.84
N SER A 379 7.43 -10.04 2.55
CA SER A 379 7.57 -10.72 3.84
C SER A 379 6.86 -9.96 4.96
N ASN A 380 6.75 -10.59 6.14
CA ASN A 380 6.65 -9.80 7.37
C ASN A 380 7.92 -8.98 7.59
N MET A 381 7.83 -7.89 8.36
CA MET A 381 9.00 -7.12 8.79
C MET A 381 9.94 -7.98 9.64
N SER A 382 11.23 -7.71 9.53
CA SER A 382 12.28 -8.28 10.39
C SER A 382 12.05 -8.01 11.88
N ASN A 383 12.90 -8.59 12.72
CA ASN A 383 13.17 -8.00 14.03
C ASN A 383 13.59 -6.53 13.89
N THR A 384 13.12 -5.68 14.79
CA THR A 384 13.57 -4.29 14.88
C THR A 384 14.97 -4.24 15.48
N VAL A 385 15.87 -3.47 14.86
CA VAL A 385 17.16 -3.10 15.46
C VAL A 385 17.17 -1.59 15.66
N SER A 386 17.57 -1.13 16.85
CA SER A 386 17.68 0.29 17.15
C SER A 386 19.13 0.73 17.27
N VAL A 387 19.35 2.03 17.02
CA VAL A 387 20.63 2.71 17.23
C VAL A 387 20.37 4.04 17.91
N VAL A 388 21.30 4.46 18.76
CA VAL A 388 21.31 5.82 19.32
C VAL A 388 22.50 6.52 18.71
N VAL A 389 22.26 7.47 17.81
CA VAL A 389 23.29 8.38 17.32
C VAL A 389 23.43 9.47 18.36
N THR A 390 24.49 9.37 19.17
CA THR A 390 24.84 10.30 20.26
C THR A 390 25.26 11.68 19.76
N GLY A 391 25.67 11.79 18.49
CA GLY A 391 25.99 13.05 17.84
C GLY A 391 27.37 13.59 18.18
N GLY A 392 28.38 12.75 18.08
CA GLY A 392 29.76 13.04 18.45
C GLY A 392 29.94 13.05 19.96
N GLY A 393 30.83 12.20 20.48
CA GLY A 393 31.50 12.50 21.74
C GLY A 393 32.07 13.93 21.67
N GLU A 394 31.97 14.67 22.78
CA GLU A 394 32.28 16.12 22.90
C GLU A 394 33.37 16.55 21.92
N PRO A 395 33.12 17.52 21.01
CA PRO A 395 34.03 17.82 19.91
C PRO A 395 35.43 18.04 20.49
N PRO A 396 36.43 17.25 20.06
CA PRO A 396 37.69 17.14 20.77
C PRO A 396 38.26 18.55 20.95
N PRO A 397 38.59 18.96 22.19
CA PRO A 397 38.63 20.36 22.58
C PRO A 397 39.50 21.17 21.62
N PRO A 398 39.08 22.41 21.30
CA PRO A 398 39.76 23.22 20.28
C PRO A 398 41.25 23.28 20.60
N LEU A 399 42.07 23.13 19.57
CA LEU A 399 43.51 22.96 19.74
C LEU A 399 44.06 24.07 20.65
N PRO A 400 45.00 23.78 21.58
CA PRO A 400 45.57 24.79 22.46
C PRO A 400 46.01 26.04 21.68
N THR A 401 45.57 27.22 22.12
CA THR A 401 45.91 28.48 21.42
C THR A 401 47.42 28.68 21.35
N PRO A 402 48.03 28.77 20.14
CA PRO A 402 49.44 29.05 19.99
C PRO A 402 49.77 30.43 20.57
N ARG A 403 50.96 30.57 21.14
CA ARG A 403 51.43 31.82 21.77
C ARG A 403 52.69 32.29 21.08
N PHE A 404 52.74 33.56 20.68
CA PHE A 404 53.99 34.16 20.24
C PHE A 404 55.03 34.19 21.38
N GLU A 405 56.30 34.04 21.03
CA GLU A 405 57.43 34.10 21.97
C GLU A 405 57.61 35.52 22.55
N ALA A 406 57.27 36.55 21.76
CA ALA A 406 57.19 37.94 22.17
C ALA A 406 55.73 38.43 22.11
N ARG A 407 55.38 39.44 22.92
CA ARG A 407 54.10 40.16 22.81
C ARG A 407 54.19 41.48 22.03
N GLU A 408 55.39 42.03 21.98
CA GLU A 408 55.70 43.31 21.36
C GLU A 408 57.12 43.24 20.81
N LEU A 409 57.36 43.82 19.63
CA LEU A 409 58.69 44.01 19.04
C LEU A 409 58.80 45.45 18.54
N SER A 410 60.00 46.02 18.63
CA SER A 410 60.34 47.30 18.01
C SER A 410 61.50 47.07 17.03
N VAL A 411 61.36 47.54 15.80
CA VAL A 411 62.35 47.37 14.72
C VAL A 411 62.48 48.66 13.91
N GLU A 412 63.60 48.87 13.24
CA GLU A 412 63.78 50.02 12.33
C GLU A 412 63.19 49.74 10.94
N GLU A 413 62.85 50.82 10.22
CA GLU A 413 62.37 50.77 8.84
C GLU A 413 63.31 49.98 7.93
N GLY A 414 62.77 49.00 7.22
CA GLY A 414 63.56 48.12 6.35
C GLY A 414 64.23 46.92 7.05
N GLU A 415 64.23 46.83 8.38
CA GLU A 415 64.75 45.65 9.07
C GLU A 415 63.87 44.41 8.86
N ASN A 416 64.51 43.24 8.88
CA ASN A 416 63.85 41.95 8.81
C ASN A 416 63.68 41.38 10.22
N TYR A 417 62.50 40.83 10.51
CA TYR A 417 62.23 40.19 11.81
C TYR A 417 61.52 38.86 11.62
N THR A 418 61.62 38.00 12.63
CA THR A 418 60.96 36.70 12.65
C THR A 418 59.87 36.72 13.70
N VAL A 419 58.66 36.31 13.33
CA VAL A 419 57.58 36.03 14.27
C VAL A 419 57.54 34.52 14.54
N SER A 420 57.65 34.15 15.81
CA SER A 420 57.77 32.77 16.29
C SER A 420 56.67 32.46 17.29
N TRP A 421 56.09 31.27 17.23
CA TRP A 421 55.02 30.84 18.15
C TRP A 421 55.21 29.41 18.64
N SER A 422 54.61 29.11 19.80
CA SER A 422 54.66 27.78 20.41
C SER A 422 54.05 26.71 19.50
N PRO A 423 54.68 25.53 19.35
CA PRO A 423 54.02 24.39 18.73
C PRO A 423 52.80 23.96 19.53
N VAL A 424 51.81 23.42 18.83
CA VAL A 424 50.54 22.92 19.37
C VAL A 424 50.41 21.45 18.98
N GLU A 425 50.25 20.59 19.98
CA GLU A 425 50.08 19.15 19.77
C GLU A 425 48.78 18.87 18.99
N GLY A 426 48.84 18.00 17.98
CA GLY A 426 47.72 17.75 17.05
C GLY A 426 47.59 18.77 15.90
N ALA A 427 48.38 19.84 15.86
CA ALA A 427 48.34 20.80 14.75
C ALA A 427 49.18 20.32 13.54
N SER A 428 48.56 20.26 12.35
CA SER A 428 49.26 19.97 11.08
C SER A 428 49.59 21.25 10.30
N THR A 429 48.90 22.35 10.57
CA THR A 429 49.05 23.64 9.88
C THR A 429 48.82 24.80 10.84
N TYR A 430 49.60 25.87 10.68
CA TYR A 430 49.32 27.18 11.31
C TYR A 430 48.89 28.17 10.24
N ILE A 431 47.96 29.06 10.62
CA ILE A 431 47.54 30.20 9.81
C ILE A 431 47.98 31.45 10.55
N LEU A 432 48.88 32.24 9.95
CA LEU A 432 49.32 33.54 10.45
C LEU A 432 48.61 34.64 9.67
N GLN A 433 48.01 35.59 10.38
CA GLN A 433 47.45 36.81 9.83
C GLN A 433 48.23 38.04 10.28
N GLU A 434 48.23 39.04 9.41
CA GLU A 434 48.74 40.39 9.61
C GLU A 434 47.59 41.39 9.44
N ALA A 435 47.60 42.46 10.22
CA ALA A 435 46.66 43.58 10.15
C ALA A 435 47.39 44.89 10.48
N THR A 436 46.85 46.03 10.02
CA THR A 436 47.27 47.37 10.48
C THR A 436 46.26 47.98 11.44
N ALA A 437 45.05 47.41 11.56
CA ALA A 437 44.10 47.68 12.64
C ALA A 437 44.20 46.62 13.74
N SER A 438 44.18 47.05 15.01
CA SER A 438 44.31 46.17 16.18
C SER A 438 43.10 45.25 16.44
N ASP A 439 41.97 45.52 15.78
CA ASP A 439 40.78 44.67 15.75
C ASP A 439 40.83 43.60 14.62
N PHE A 440 41.88 43.62 13.78
CA PHE A 440 42.05 42.76 12.61
C PHE A 440 40.97 42.91 11.53
N SER A 441 40.26 44.05 11.49
CA SER A 441 39.27 44.37 10.45
C SER A 441 39.83 44.41 9.03
N ASP A 442 41.12 44.74 8.87
CA ASP A 442 41.86 44.77 7.61
C ASP A 442 42.77 43.53 7.39
N SER A 443 42.55 42.45 8.17
CA SER A 443 43.49 41.34 8.23
C SER A 443 43.68 40.55 6.92
N LYS A 444 44.94 40.13 6.70
CA LYS A 444 45.40 39.34 5.56
C LYS A 444 46.16 38.11 6.03
N ASP A 445 45.88 36.96 5.40
CA ASP A 445 46.68 35.75 5.55
C ASP A 445 48.11 35.96 5.00
N LEU A 446 49.10 35.81 5.87
CA LEU A 446 50.52 35.98 5.55
C LEU A 446 51.25 34.63 5.41
N TYR A 447 50.82 33.61 6.18
CA TYR A 447 51.38 32.26 6.10
C TYR A 447 50.33 31.18 6.36
N ARG A 448 50.46 30.07 5.63
CA ARG A 448 49.76 28.80 5.88
C ARG A 448 50.75 27.64 5.74
N GLY A 449 50.98 26.88 6.80
CA GLY A 449 51.80 25.66 6.76
C GLY A 449 52.29 25.18 8.13
N GLY A 450 53.05 24.09 8.16
CA GLY A 450 53.45 23.41 9.40
C GLY A 450 54.65 23.98 10.16
N LYS A 451 55.25 25.11 9.74
CA LYS A 451 56.33 25.75 10.52
C LYS A 451 55.76 26.61 11.65
N THR A 452 56.53 26.75 12.72
CA THR A 452 56.21 27.61 13.88
C THR A 452 56.87 28.99 13.84
N THR A 453 57.54 29.33 12.74
CA THR A 453 58.20 30.63 12.53
C THR A 453 57.95 31.15 11.13
N TYR A 454 57.83 32.47 11.00
CA TYR A 454 57.71 33.16 9.72
C TYR A 454 58.62 34.39 9.68
N HIS A 455 59.35 34.54 8.57
CA HIS A 455 60.32 35.62 8.38
C HIS A 455 59.66 36.74 7.58
N ILE A 456 59.64 37.94 8.15
CA ILE A 456 59.03 39.15 7.58
C ILE A 456 60.16 40.08 7.16
N THR A 457 60.12 40.55 5.92
CA THR A 457 61.20 41.35 5.33
C THR A 457 60.75 42.79 5.05
N GLY A 458 61.57 43.76 5.47
CA GLY A 458 61.49 45.16 5.03
C GLY A 458 60.11 45.80 5.11
N ARG A 459 59.63 46.08 6.32
CA ARG A 459 58.36 46.80 6.53
C ARG A 459 58.56 48.31 6.53
N ALA A 460 57.52 49.01 6.06
CA ALA A 460 57.41 50.45 6.16
C ALA A 460 57.06 50.85 7.61
N PRO A 461 57.23 52.12 8.00
CA PRO A 461 56.96 52.59 9.35
C PRO A 461 55.47 52.53 9.71
N GLY A 462 55.16 52.01 10.88
CA GLY A 462 53.79 51.81 11.35
C GLY A 462 53.68 50.64 12.34
N ASP A 463 52.46 50.46 12.85
CA ASP A 463 52.13 49.38 13.76
C ASP A 463 51.52 48.21 12.99
N TYR A 464 52.05 47.02 13.18
CA TYR A 464 51.56 45.79 12.57
C TYR A 464 51.11 44.81 13.66
N PHE A 465 49.92 44.25 13.49
CA PHE A 465 49.33 43.30 14.43
C PHE A 465 49.32 41.91 13.82
N TYR A 466 49.87 40.94 14.54
CA TYR A 466 49.95 39.55 14.11
C TYR A 466 49.09 38.67 15.00
N ARG A 467 48.34 37.74 14.41
CA ARG A 467 47.66 36.65 15.13
C ARG A 467 47.86 35.34 14.43
N VAL A 468 48.00 34.27 15.19
CA VAL A 468 48.18 32.91 14.67
C VAL A 468 47.16 31.95 15.28
N LYS A 469 46.67 31.01 14.48
CA LYS A 469 45.88 29.86 14.97
C LYS A 469 46.43 28.54 14.43
N ALA A 470 46.24 27.48 15.19
CA ALA A 470 46.57 26.11 14.83
C ALA A 470 45.37 25.41 14.17
N VAL A 471 45.64 24.51 13.24
CA VAL A 471 44.65 23.69 12.52
C VAL A 471 45.21 22.27 12.39
N GLY A 472 44.37 21.26 12.62
CA GLY A 472 44.76 19.85 12.48
C GLY A 472 43.60 18.90 12.79
N GLU A 473 43.51 17.79 12.06
CA GLU A 473 42.49 16.74 12.26
C GLU A 473 41.05 17.29 12.36
N GLY A 474 40.68 18.22 11.47
CA GLY A 474 39.36 18.86 11.48
C GLY A 474 39.12 19.90 12.58
N ARG A 475 40.07 20.08 13.51
CA ARG A 475 40.01 21.07 14.61
C ARG A 475 40.76 22.35 14.26
N GLU A 476 40.34 23.45 14.90
CA GLU A 476 41.09 24.72 14.95
C GLU A 476 41.28 25.18 16.40
N SER A 477 42.32 25.98 16.65
CA SER A 477 42.45 26.76 17.89
C SER A 477 41.73 28.11 17.77
N PRO A 478 41.39 28.76 18.90
CA PRO A 478 41.20 30.20 18.91
C PRO A 478 42.44 30.92 18.37
N TRP A 479 42.27 32.15 17.89
CA TRP A 479 43.39 33.03 17.55
C TRP A 479 44.25 33.33 18.79
N SER A 480 45.56 33.44 18.59
CA SER A 480 46.49 33.90 19.62
C SER A 480 46.12 35.29 20.12
N ALA A 481 46.58 35.62 21.34
CA ALA A 481 46.76 37.03 21.70
C ALA A 481 47.65 37.70 20.62
N PRO A 482 47.37 38.96 20.24
CA PRO A 482 48.13 39.61 19.19
C PRO A 482 49.57 39.85 19.61
N LEU A 483 50.49 39.73 18.65
CA LEU A 483 51.82 40.31 18.71
C LEU A 483 51.78 41.65 17.98
N THR A 484 52.15 42.73 18.66
CA THR A 484 52.33 44.05 18.04
C THR A 484 53.78 44.22 17.59
N VAL A 485 54.01 44.74 16.38
CA VAL A 485 55.33 45.13 15.92
C VAL A 485 55.31 46.59 15.52
N HIS A 486 56.09 47.39 16.25
CA HIS A 486 56.30 48.81 15.98
C HIS A 486 57.50 48.97 15.04
N VAL A 487 57.23 49.37 13.80
CA VAL A 487 58.28 49.70 12.82
C VAL A 487 58.52 51.20 12.88
N HIS A 488 59.65 51.60 13.42
CA HIS A 488 60.01 53.01 13.57
C HIS A 488 60.76 53.50 12.34
N LYS A 489 60.51 54.74 11.91
CA LYS A 489 61.43 55.42 10.98
C LYS A 489 62.81 55.47 11.64
N GLY A 490 63.83 55.01 10.92
CA GLY A 490 65.21 55.30 11.28
C GLY A 490 65.38 56.82 11.44
N ASN A 491 66.04 57.25 12.51
CA ASN A 491 66.14 58.68 12.83
C ASN A 491 67.05 59.41 11.84
N GLU A 492 66.49 59.92 10.74
CA GLU A 492 67.12 60.98 9.96
C GLU A 492 66.75 62.38 10.50
N SER A 493 67.77 63.23 10.58
CA SER A 493 67.73 64.56 11.17
C SER A 493 66.83 65.57 10.46
N THR A 494 66.24 66.48 11.24
CA THR A 494 65.54 67.72 10.84
C THR A 494 66.44 68.68 10.01
N PRO A 495 65.93 69.79 9.37
CA PRO A 495 64.58 70.41 9.41
C PRO A 495 63.99 70.93 8.05
N GLY A 496 62.73 71.40 8.04
CA GLY A 496 62.22 72.34 7.00
C GLY A 496 60.68 72.39 6.80
N PRO A 497 60.00 73.57 6.81
CA PRO A 497 58.52 73.67 6.72
C PRO A 497 57.98 74.12 5.34
N TRP A 498 56.63 74.31 5.27
CA TRP A 498 55.78 75.10 4.33
C TRP A 498 54.66 74.34 3.58
N ASN A 499 53.39 74.73 3.87
CA ASN A 499 52.32 75.23 2.96
C ASN A 499 51.89 74.43 1.67
N GLN A 500 50.65 74.49 1.14
CA GLN A 500 49.34 75.09 1.53
C GLN A 500 48.19 74.55 0.61
N THR A 501 46.94 74.52 1.12
CA THR A 501 45.61 74.74 0.45
C THR A 501 45.13 74.12 -0.89
N GLU A 502 43.89 73.60 -0.83
CA GLU A 502 42.71 73.87 -1.72
C GLU A 502 42.25 72.94 -2.90
N GLN A 503 40.94 73.07 -3.18
CA GLN A 503 39.97 72.30 -4.00
C GLN A 503 39.11 73.36 -4.79
N PRO A 504 37.93 73.15 -5.47
CA PRO A 504 37.25 71.96 -6.04
C PRO A 504 36.75 72.12 -7.55
N PRO A 505 35.44 72.14 -7.98
CA PRO A 505 34.85 71.08 -8.86
C PRO A 505 33.83 71.48 -10.01
N GLY A 506 33.18 70.50 -10.70
CA GLY A 506 31.69 70.48 -10.90
C GLY A 506 30.98 70.41 -12.31
N GLY A 507 29.84 69.67 -12.39
CA GLY A 507 28.66 69.82 -13.33
C GLY A 507 28.65 69.10 -14.71
N GLY A 508 27.54 68.75 -15.44
CA GLY A 508 26.07 68.64 -15.18
C GLY A 508 25.11 68.83 -16.44
N GLY A 509 24.02 68.03 -16.63
CA GLY A 509 22.87 68.23 -17.61
C GLY A 509 22.68 67.12 -18.72
N LYS A 510 21.52 66.50 -19.08
CA LYS A 510 20.14 66.87 -19.60
C LYS A 510 20.06 67.07 -21.17
N THR A 511 19.03 66.67 -21.99
CA THR A 511 17.61 66.21 -21.82
C THR A 511 17.09 65.19 -22.93
N SER A 512 15.83 65.28 -23.48
CA SER A 512 15.07 64.31 -24.36
C SER A 512 14.16 65.00 -25.45
N PRO A 513 13.05 64.46 -26.08
CA PRO A 513 12.72 63.25 -26.90
C PRO A 513 11.88 63.54 -28.23
N GLU A 514 11.36 62.52 -28.98
CA GLU A 514 10.02 62.40 -29.69
C GLU A 514 9.96 61.21 -30.73
N GLU A 515 9.00 60.24 -30.64
CA GLU A 515 7.77 59.97 -31.49
C GLU A 515 7.97 59.35 -32.91
N LYS A 516 7.10 58.53 -33.57
CA LYS A 516 5.74 57.94 -33.35
C LYS A 516 5.46 56.77 -34.34
N GLY A 517 4.43 55.92 -34.12
CA GLY A 517 3.79 55.11 -35.20
C GLY A 517 3.06 53.79 -34.83
N GLU A 518 1.73 53.73 -34.99
CA GLU A 518 0.86 52.51 -34.88
C GLU A 518 0.36 52.00 -36.25
N VAL A 519 -0.23 50.78 -36.32
CA VAL A 519 -1.61 50.47 -36.80
C VAL A 519 -1.89 48.94 -36.68
N LYS A 520 -3.18 48.52 -36.71
CA LYS A 520 -3.73 47.25 -36.19
C LYS A 520 -4.24 46.22 -37.24
N ALA A 521 -4.38 44.97 -36.76
CA ALA A 521 -5.55 44.06 -36.87
C ALA A 521 -5.72 42.98 -37.98
N ALA A 522 -6.14 41.79 -37.47
CA ALA A 522 -7.14 40.82 -37.96
C ALA A 522 -6.82 39.75 -39.05
N ALA A 523 -6.98 38.46 -38.66
CA ALA A 523 -7.90 37.47 -39.26
C ALA A 523 -7.89 36.11 -38.51
N VAL A 524 -8.93 35.30 -38.67
CA VAL A 524 -9.13 33.95 -38.08
C VAL A 524 -9.53 32.96 -39.20
N VAL A 525 -9.13 31.67 -39.12
CA VAL A 525 -9.95 30.45 -39.40
C VAL A 525 -9.10 29.16 -39.54
N ILE A 526 -9.40 28.20 -38.65
CA ILE A 526 -9.48 26.71 -38.73
C ILE A 526 -9.08 25.98 -40.05
N ALA A 527 -8.26 24.91 -39.98
CA ALA A 527 -8.60 23.52 -40.40
C ALA A 527 -7.43 22.51 -40.45
N ALA A 528 -7.74 21.25 -40.14
CA ALA A 528 -6.91 20.04 -39.97
C ALA A 528 -6.13 19.52 -41.20
N SER A 529 -5.12 18.65 -40.96
CA SER A 529 -5.03 17.24 -41.47
C SER A 529 -3.62 16.63 -41.43
N VAL A 530 -3.40 15.51 -40.72
CA VAL A 530 -2.53 14.37 -41.15
C VAL A 530 -3.03 13.07 -40.49
N MET A 531 -3.31 12.02 -41.29
CA MET A 531 -3.37 10.62 -40.85
C MET A 531 -2.14 9.87 -41.36
N VAL A 532 -1.64 8.89 -40.59
CA VAL A 532 -1.18 7.58 -41.11
C VAL A 532 -1.46 6.51 -40.04
N ALA A 533 -1.98 5.35 -40.45
CA ALA A 533 -2.24 4.19 -39.60
C ALA A 533 -1.25 3.05 -39.89
N ILE A 534 -0.96 2.19 -38.90
CA ILE A 534 -0.47 0.82 -39.13
C ILE A 534 -1.18 -0.16 -38.19
N THR A 535 -1.92 -1.08 -38.78
CA THR A 535 -2.44 -2.30 -38.15
C THR A 535 -1.38 -3.40 -38.22
N LEU A 536 -1.18 -4.18 -37.16
CA LEU A 536 -0.55 -5.51 -37.30
C LEU A 536 -1.19 -6.54 -36.36
N LEU A 537 -1.94 -7.45 -36.97
CA LEU A 537 -2.50 -8.66 -36.39
C LEU A 537 -1.45 -9.79 -36.46
N PHE A 538 -1.24 -10.55 -35.38
CA PHE A 538 -0.58 -11.85 -35.47
C PHE A 538 -1.33 -12.92 -34.69
N VAL A 539 -2.14 -13.68 -35.43
CA VAL A 539 -2.56 -15.04 -35.04
C VAL A 539 -1.50 -16.00 -35.56
N TYR A 540 -0.97 -16.87 -34.70
CA TYR A 540 -0.26 -18.07 -35.16
C TYR A 540 -0.70 -19.31 -34.38
N LEU A 541 -1.30 -20.25 -35.09
CA LEU A 541 -1.68 -21.56 -34.58
C LEU A 541 -0.79 -22.65 -35.19
N LYS A 542 -0.34 -23.58 -34.31
CA LYS A 542 -0.24 -25.03 -34.53
C LYS A 542 1.06 -25.65 -35.11
N ARG A 543 1.73 -26.42 -34.25
CA ARG A 543 2.06 -27.87 -34.43
C ARG A 543 2.30 -28.49 -33.04
N ARG A 544 1.46 -29.41 -32.55
CA ARG A 544 1.39 -30.88 -32.79
C ARG A 544 2.69 -31.65 -32.48
N GLY A 545 2.65 -32.43 -31.40
CA GLY A 545 3.62 -33.48 -31.03
C GLY A 545 3.79 -33.56 -29.50
N GLY A 546 3.47 -34.65 -28.81
CA GLY A 546 2.86 -35.91 -29.25
C GLY A 546 2.25 -36.67 -28.08
N ALA A 547 1.36 -37.63 -28.35
CA ALA A 547 0.78 -38.49 -27.32
C ALA A 547 1.65 -39.72 -27.07
N THR A 548 1.71 -40.17 -25.82
CA THR A 548 2.09 -41.54 -25.45
C THR A 548 1.03 -42.10 -24.51
N LEU A 549 0.33 -43.14 -24.95
CA LEU A 549 -0.49 -44.00 -24.10
C LEU A 549 0.38 -45.17 -23.61
N PRO A 550 0.18 -45.68 -22.39
CA PRO A 550 0.73 -46.97 -21.97
C PRO A 550 0.03 -48.14 -22.71
N ALA A 551 0.70 -49.30 -22.70
CA ALA A 551 0.30 -50.51 -23.42
C ALA A 551 -0.77 -51.35 -22.70
#